data_AF-A0A0T7GCI3-F1
#
_entry.id   AF-A0A0T7GCI3-F1
#
_cell.length_a   1.000
_cell.length_b   1.000
_cell.length_c   1.000
_cell.angle_alpha   90.00
_cell.angle_beta   90.00
_cell.angle_gamma   90.00
#
_symmetry.space_group_name_H-M   'P 1'
#
loop_
_entity.id
_entity.type
_entity.pdbx_description
1 polymer ?
#
loop_
_entity_poly.entity_id
_entity_poly.type
_entity_poly.pdbx_seq_one_letter_code
_entity_poly.pdbx_strand_id
1 'polypeptide(L)'
;MADIAHLEEPSEPSGSPAKQSAYSAISLGRVLIDRLTPDTSVVVSFGFVLFMIAIGVNVFLEENLARLGWSLLLSNSDIHAPTGLALTLLVGTFATNRLRRPRRCRKPPASDEMDRAVEILATQPNASAGLVRLGDKKLLFSDCGDAFIMYAQQGRSWVALFDPVGCRKAWSGLTLKFMEQARKSGCRAVFYQVSPDFLPLTVEAGLKPYKLGEQAIVDLAKFDLKGGAWLKLRRSINRAERDGLQFSMLTAEQVPDVLDELLTVSSTWLSAQNAAEKGFSLGTFQPRYVAAGPVAVIRLEGRIVAFANILATASDGDAFIDLMRHIPNTHRGLMDLLFVRIMEHLRTAGFRTLNLGMAPLAGLSTHSKAPLWNHVGERIFQNGERFYNFRGVRLFKDKFDPEWQPRYIAVSGRGLPVVSLVDVTMLIGGGLKGILRR
;
A
#
# COMPACT_ATOMS: atom_id res chain seq x y z
N MET A 1 101.85 26.42 -55.31
CA MET A 1 102.48 26.81 -54.04
C MET A 1 101.34 26.90 -53.04
N ALA A 2 101.10 25.84 -52.26
CA ALA A 2 101.69 25.64 -50.93
C ALA A 2 101.12 26.67 -49.94
N ASP A 3 100.63 26.38 -48.76
CA ASP A 3 100.44 25.16 -47.98
C ASP A 3 99.72 25.57 -46.67
N ILE A 4 99.21 24.59 -45.91
CA ILE A 4 99.10 24.57 -44.43
C ILE A 4 98.09 25.54 -43.72
N ALA A 5 97.06 24.95 -43.08
CA ALA A 5 96.96 24.69 -41.62
C ALA A 5 95.51 24.61 -41.12
N HIS A 6 95.25 23.54 -40.36
CA HIS A 6 94.11 23.33 -39.47
C HIS A 6 93.94 24.41 -38.40
N LEU A 7 92.70 24.67 -37.98
CA LEU A 7 92.23 24.67 -36.57
C LEU A 7 90.70 24.79 -36.50
N GLU A 8 90.15 24.23 -35.42
CA GLU A 8 88.73 24.11 -35.04
C GLU A 8 87.99 25.46 -34.94
N GLU A 9 86.67 25.45 -35.13
CA GLU A 9 85.69 26.06 -34.19
C GLU A 9 84.22 25.70 -34.53
N PRO A 10 83.27 25.85 -33.58
CA PRO A 10 81.93 25.25 -33.55
C PRO A 10 80.82 26.20 -34.05
N SER A 11 79.60 25.68 -34.24
CA SER A 11 78.31 26.32 -33.87
C SER A 11 77.10 25.56 -34.42
N GLU A 12 76.02 25.54 -33.64
CA GLU A 12 74.69 25.05 -34.01
C GLU A 12 74.14 25.71 -35.29
N PRO A 13 73.12 25.09 -35.92
CA PRO A 13 71.87 25.84 -35.94
C PRO A 13 70.58 25.02 -35.71
N SER A 14 69.62 25.78 -35.21
CA SER A 14 68.18 25.56 -34.99
C SER A 14 67.40 24.77 -36.04
N GLY A 15 66.41 23.98 -35.59
CA GLY A 15 65.37 23.39 -36.46
C GLY A 15 64.14 22.78 -35.76
N SER A 16 63.11 23.62 -35.55
CA SER A 16 61.65 23.34 -35.56
C SER A 16 60.96 22.47 -34.47
N PRO A 17 59.97 23.05 -33.73
CA PRO A 17 59.16 22.37 -32.72
C PRO A 17 57.81 21.90 -33.30
N ALA A 18 57.76 20.76 -33.99
CA ALA A 18 56.49 20.24 -34.50
C ALA A 18 56.30 18.71 -34.46
N LYS A 19 57.29 17.94 -33.97
CA LYS A 19 57.19 16.46 -33.93
C LYS A 19 57.24 15.82 -32.54
N GLN A 20 57.39 16.60 -31.47
CA GLN A 20 57.38 16.06 -30.10
C GLN A 20 56.01 16.09 -29.39
N SER A 21 55.00 16.78 -29.94
CA SER A 21 53.67 16.86 -29.31
C SER A 21 52.69 15.74 -29.72
N ALA A 22 53.01 14.92 -30.73
CA ALA A 22 52.10 13.86 -31.18
C ALA A 22 52.33 12.50 -30.46
N TYR A 23 53.54 12.26 -29.93
CA TYR A 23 53.86 11.01 -29.24
C TYR A 23 53.56 11.01 -27.74
N SER A 24 53.38 12.17 -27.12
CA SER A 24 53.01 12.31 -25.70
C SER A 24 51.50 12.32 -25.45
N ALA A 25 50.68 12.73 -26.43
CA ALA A 25 49.22 12.77 -26.30
C ALA A 25 48.57 11.37 -26.45
N ILE A 26 49.14 10.49 -27.28
CA ILE A 26 48.61 9.14 -27.52
C ILE A 26 48.95 8.18 -26.37
N SER A 27 50.05 8.42 -25.63
CA SER A 27 50.42 7.59 -24.47
C SER A 27 49.64 7.94 -23.20
N LEU A 28 49.30 9.23 -22.99
CA LEU A 28 48.46 9.67 -21.86
C LEU A 28 46.98 9.29 -22.02
N GLY A 29 46.46 9.28 -23.25
CA GLY A 29 45.07 8.88 -23.52
C GLY A 29 44.79 7.40 -23.24
N ARG A 30 45.73 6.50 -23.55
CA ARG A 30 45.59 5.06 -23.24
C ARG A 30 45.69 4.76 -21.73
N VAL A 31 46.58 5.44 -21.01
CA VAL A 31 46.75 5.25 -19.56
C VAL A 31 45.53 5.78 -18.76
N LEU A 32 44.83 6.78 -19.28
CA LEU A 32 43.63 7.32 -18.62
C LEU A 32 42.37 6.45 -18.88
N ILE A 33 42.27 5.80 -20.05
CA ILE A 33 41.13 4.93 -20.41
C ILE A 33 41.22 3.57 -19.69
N ASP A 34 42.42 3.01 -19.51
CA ASP A 34 42.64 1.79 -18.74
C ASP A 34 42.49 1.98 -17.21
N ARG A 35 42.49 3.22 -16.71
CA ARG A 35 42.26 3.54 -15.29
C ARG A 35 40.82 3.89 -14.94
N LEU A 36 39.95 4.14 -15.92
CA LEU A 36 38.57 4.60 -15.70
C LEU A 36 37.49 3.61 -16.15
N THR A 37 37.86 2.47 -16.72
CA THR A 37 36.95 1.34 -16.87
C THR A 37 37.11 0.44 -15.66
N PRO A 38 36.10 0.33 -14.77
CA PRO A 38 36.18 -0.62 -13.68
C PRO A 38 36.30 -1.99 -14.32
N ASP A 39 37.41 -2.66 -14.00
CA ASP A 39 37.73 -4.00 -14.46
C ASP A 39 36.44 -4.83 -14.44
N THR A 40 36.08 -5.45 -15.57
CA THR A 40 34.84 -6.26 -15.64
C THR A 40 34.79 -7.31 -14.53
N SER A 41 35.95 -7.75 -14.05
CA SER A 41 36.13 -8.59 -12.86
C SER A 41 35.70 -7.91 -11.56
N VAL A 42 35.95 -6.61 -11.36
CA VAL A 42 35.53 -5.82 -10.20
C VAL A 42 34.03 -5.55 -10.23
N VAL A 43 33.45 -5.20 -11.38
CA VAL A 43 31.99 -5.00 -11.51
C VAL A 43 31.24 -6.32 -11.31
N VAL A 44 31.75 -7.42 -11.87
CA VAL A 44 31.20 -8.77 -11.67
C VAL A 44 31.40 -9.23 -10.22
N SER A 45 32.53 -8.94 -9.59
CA SER A 45 32.77 -9.27 -8.18
C SER A 45 31.89 -8.46 -7.24
N PHE A 46 31.68 -7.16 -7.50
CA PHE A 46 30.78 -6.32 -6.70
C PHE A 46 29.33 -6.75 -6.91
N GLY A 47 28.93 -7.09 -8.14
CA GLY A 47 27.64 -7.68 -8.45
C GLY A 47 27.43 -9.03 -7.78
N PHE A 48 28.45 -9.89 -7.75
CA PHE A 48 28.45 -11.18 -7.08
C PHE A 48 28.40 -11.03 -5.56
N VAL A 49 29.12 -10.08 -4.98
CA VAL A 49 29.06 -9.76 -3.54
C VAL A 49 27.69 -9.19 -3.17
N LEU A 50 27.12 -8.27 -3.96
CA LEU A 50 25.77 -7.74 -3.73
C LEU A 50 24.70 -8.84 -3.89
N PHE A 51 24.90 -9.75 -4.84
CA PHE A 51 24.05 -10.93 -5.05
C PHE A 51 24.19 -11.95 -3.92
N MET A 52 25.40 -12.17 -3.39
CA MET A 52 25.66 -13.01 -2.21
C MET A 52 25.13 -12.39 -0.92
N ILE A 53 25.12 -11.06 -0.81
CA ILE A 53 24.47 -10.33 0.29
C ILE A 53 22.94 -10.41 0.14
N ALA A 54 22.39 -10.26 -1.07
CA ALA A 54 20.96 -10.38 -1.32
C ALA A 54 20.44 -11.82 -1.14
N ILE A 55 21.23 -12.82 -1.50
CA ILE A 55 20.99 -14.24 -1.21
C ILE A 55 21.18 -14.49 0.28
N GLY A 56 22.25 -13.99 0.89
CA GLY A 56 22.55 -14.13 2.32
C GLY A 56 21.44 -13.58 3.21
N VAL A 57 20.89 -12.42 2.88
CA VAL A 57 19.74 -11.81 3.57
C VAL A 57 18.45 -12.62 3.37
N ASN A 58 18.29 -13.30 2.23
CA ASN A 58 17.16 -14.22 1.98
C ASN A 58 17.30 -15.56 2.72
N VAL A 59 18.55 -16.03 2.88
CA VAL A 59 18.91 -17.31 3.50
C VAL A 59 18.99 -17.21 5.03
N PHE A 60 19.30 -16.02 5.57
CA PHE A 60 19.39 -15.76 7.02
C PHE A 60 18.07 -15.90 7.78
N LEU A 61 16.94 -16.06 7.09
CA LEU A 61 15.61 -16.30 7.69
C LEU A 61 15.25 -17.78 7.91
N GLU A 62 16.12 -18.74 7.58
CA GLU A 62 15.84 -20.18 7.70
C GLU A 62 16.87 -20.93 8.58
N GLU A 63 16.91 -20.61 9.89
CA GLU A 63 17.80 -21.19 10.93
C GLU A 63 17.93 -22.74 10.94
N ASN A 64 17.05 -23.49 10.29
CA ASN A 64 17.06 -24.96 10.28
C ASN A 64 17.83 -25.60 9.11
N LEU A 65 18.05 -24.90 7.99
CA LEU A 65 18.85 -25.45 6.88
C LEU A 65 20.35 -25.32 7.15
N ALA A 66 20.75 -24.28 7.88
CA ALA A 66 22.11 -24.13 8.37
C ALA A 66 22.50 -25.26 9.33
N ARG A 67 21.61 -25.70 10.24
CA ARG A 67 21.90 -26.85 11.13
C ARG A 67 22.08 -28.16 10.37
N LEU A 68 21.26 -28.42 9.34
CA LEU A 68 21.40 -29.59 8.46
C LEU A 68 22.68 -29.51 7.62
N GLY A 69 22.99 -28.34 7.06
CA GLY A 69 24.20 -28.10 6.28
C GLY A 69 25.47 -28.25 7.13
N TRP A 70 25.51 -27.67 8.33
CA TRP A 70 26.62 -27.80 9.26
C TRP A 70 26.78 -29.25 9.77
N SER A 71 25.68 -30.00 9.98
CA SER A 71 25.77 -31.42 10.36
C SER A 71 26.31 -32.33 9.25
N LEU A 72 26.09 -31.95 7.98
CA LEU A 72 26.63 -32.66 6.82
C LEU A 72 28.06 -32.21 6.46
N LEU A 73 28.42 -30.96 6.73
CA LEU A 73 29.78 -30.42 6.50
C LEU A 73 30.77 -30.85 7.59
N LEU A 74 30.31 -31.10 8.81
CA LEU A 74 31.13 -31.55 9.95
C LEU A 74 31.19 -33.08 10.08
N SER A 75 30.41 -33.81 9.26
CA SER A 75 30.58 -35.25 9.06
C SER A 75 31.75 -35.48 8.13
N ASN A 76 32.86 -35.95 8.70
CA ASN A 76 34.14 -36.18 8.06
C ASN A 76 34.08 -37.38 7.08
N SER A 77 33.34 -37.24 5.99
CA SER A 77 33.19 -38.27 4.97
C SER A 77 33.36 -37.66 3.59
N ASP A 78 34.30 -38.19 2.82
CA ASP A 78 34.64 -37.82 1.44
C ASP A 78 33.38 -37.52 0.60
N ILE A 79 33.06 -36.23 0.46
CA ILE A 79 31.94 -35.78 -0.36
C ILE A 79 32.36 -35.95 -1.82
N HIS A 80 32.10 -37.13 -2.37
CA HIS A 80 32.30 -37.41 -3.79
C HIS A 80 31.59 -36.34 -4.64
N ALA A 81 32.26 -35.79 -5.66
CA ALA A 81 31.73 -34.80 -6.61
C ALA A 81 30.24 -34.95 -7.01
N PRO A 82 29.66 -36.15 -7.23
CA PRO A 82 28.23 -36.31 -7.50
C PRO A 82 27.28 -35.85 -6.38
N THR A 83 27.64 -35.94 -5.09
CA THR A 83 26.75 -35.55 -3.98
C THR A 83 26.69 -34.03 -3.80
N GLY A 84 27.80 -33.32 -4.04
CA GLY A 84 27.83 -31.85 -4.08
C GLY A 84 27.04 -31.27 -5.27
N LEU A 85 27.11 -31.92 -6.43
CA LEU A 85 26.31 -31.57 -7.61
C LEU A 85 24.81 -31.85 -7.40
N ALA A 86 24.47 -32.96 -6.74
CA ALA A 86 23.10 -33.25 -6.35
C ALA A 86 22.55 -32.21 -5.37
N LEU A 87 23.33 -31.79 -4.37
CA LEU A 87 22.91 -30.79 -3.39
C LEU A 87 22.72 -29.40 -4.03
N THR A 88 23.63 -28.98 -4.91
CA THR A 88 23.50 -27.70 -5.64
C THR A 88 22.36 -27.72 -6.65
N LEU A 89 22.11 -28.84 -7.34
CA LEU A 89 20.94 -29.00 -8.20
C LEU A 89 19.64 -29.02 -7.38
N LEU A 90 19.63 -29.60 -6.19
CA LEU A 90 18.46 -29.66 -5.31
C LEU A 90 18.15 -28.29 -4.69
N VAL A 91 19.17 -27.55 -4.24
CA VAL A 91 19.06 -26.14 -3.82
C VAL A 91 18.65 -25.26 -5.01
N GLY A 92 19.23 -25.49 -6.19
CA GLY A 92 18.91 -24.78 -7.43
C GLY A 92 17.49 -25.04 -7.93
N THR A 93 17.00 -26.29 -7.87
CA THR A 93 15.61 -26.65 -8.21
C THR A 93 14.62 -26.15 -7.17
N PHE A 94 14.96 -26.20 -5.88
CA PHE A 94 14.12 -25.65 -4.81
C PHE A 94 14.03 -24.12 -4.88
N ALA A 95 15.15 -23.44 -5.15
CA ALA A 95 15.21 -22.00 -5.39
C ALA A 95 14.42 -21.62 -6.65
N THR A 96 14.61 -22.32 -7.78
CA THR A 96 13.89 -22.04 -9.04
C THR A 96 12.39 -22.32 -8.94
N ASN A 97 11.95 -23.38 -8.24
CA ASN A 97 10.52 -23.61 -7.97
C ASN A 97 9.91 -22.55 -7.04
N ARG A 98 10.69 -21.92 -6.16
CA ARG A 98 10.27 -20.78 -5.33
C ARG A 98 10.38 -19.43 -6.04
N LEU A 99 11.20 -19.34 -7.09
CA LEU A 99 11.31 -18.23 -8.04
C LEU A 99 10.23 -18.27 -9.15
N ARG A 100 9.51 -19.40 -9.30
CA ARG A 100 8.26 -19.43 -10.07
C ARG A 100 7.30 -18.45 -9.43
N ARG A 101 7.31 -17.21 -9.94
CA ARG A 101 6.43 -16.14 -9.51
C ARG A 101 5.02 -16.69 -9.56
N PRO A 102 4.29 -16.73 -8.44
CA PRO A 102 2.92 -17.14 -8.53
C PRO A 102 2.22 -16.16 -9.48
N ARG A 103 1.50 -16.71 -10.46
CA ARG A 103 0.91 -15.93 -11.54
C ARG A 103 0.08 -14.82 -10.92
N ARG A 104 0.35 -13.57 -11.30
CA ARG A 104 -0.56 -12.45 -11.01
C ARG A 104 -1.91 -12.82 -11.61
N CYS A 105 -2.84 -13.20 -10.77
CA CYS A 105 -4.19 -13.48 -11.19
C CYS A 105 -5.06 -12.38 -10.61
N ARG A 106 -5.12 -11.25 -11.32
CA ARG A 106 -6.07 -10.17 -11.07
C ARG A 106 -7.28 -10.35 -11.99
N LYS A 107 -7.76 -11.58 -12.13
CA LYS A 107 -9.02 -11.79 -12.83
C LYS A 107 -10.10 -11.16 -11.96
N PRO A 108 -10.89 -10.21 -12.48
CA PRO A 108 -12.06 -9.74 -11.76
C PRO A 108 -12.96 -10.95 -11.44
N PRO A 109 -13.74 -10.87 -10.34
CA PRO A 109 -14.71 -11.91 -10.03
C PRO A 109 -15.72 -12.03 -11.17
N ALA A 110 -16.30 -13.21 -11.34
CA ALA A 110 -17.37 -13.40 -12.31
C ALA A 110 -18.61 -12.59 -11.89
N SER A 111 -19.51 -12.27 -12.83
CA SER A 111 -20.67 -11.40 -12.56
C SER A 111 -21.59 -12.01 -11.49
N ASP A 112 -21.82 -13.32 -11.55
CA ASP A 112 -22.60 -14.10 -10.59
C ASP A 112 -21.99 -14.09 -9.17
N GLU A 113 -20.66 -14.18 -9.05
CA GLU A 113 -19.96 -14.04 -7.78
C GLU A 113 -20.15 -12.63 -7.18
N MET A 114 -20.11 -11.59 -8.01
CA MET A 114 -20.31 -10.21 -7.55
C MET A 114 -21.75 -9.99 -7.07
N ASP A 115 -22.74 -10.47 -7.82
CA ASP A 115 -24.16 -10.34 -7.46
C ASP A 115 -24.44 -11.00 -6.11
N ARG A 116 -23.90 -12.22 -5.90
CA ARG A 116 -23.99 -12.92 -4.62
C ARG A 116 -23.31 -12.16 -3.48
N ALA A 117 -22.14 -11.59 -3.71
CA ALA A 117 -21.47 -10.79 -2.68
C ALA A 117 -22.28 -9.54 -2.31
N VAL A 118 -22.91 -8.90 -3.29
CA VAL A 118 -23.80 -7.75 -3.07
C VAL A 118 -25.06 -8.15 -2.29
N GLU A 119 -25.62 -9.32 -2.55
CA GLU A 119 -26.74 -9.87 -1.76
C GLU A 119 -26.34 -10.10 -0.30
N ILE A 120 -25.18 -10.73 -0.05
CA ILE A 120 -24.67 -10.92 1.30
C ILE A 120 -24.46 -9.56 1.99
N LEU A 121 -23.89 -8.56 1.31
CA LEU A 121 -23.65 -7.23 1.86
C LEU A 121 -24.93 -6.56 2.39
N ALA A 122 -26.07 -6.75 1.72
CA ALA A 122 -27.34 -6.13 2.13
C ALA A 122 -27.81 -6.58 3.52
N THR A 123 -27.32 -7.74 3.99
CA THR A 123 -27.70 -8.33 5.29
C THR A 123 -26.70 -8.04 6.41
N GLN A 124 -25.60 -7.34 6.12
CA GLN A 124 -24.52 -7.12 7.08
C GLN A 124 -24.45 -5.65 7.53
N PRO A 125 -24.03 -5.38 8.78
CA PRO A 125 -23.91 -4.00 9.27
C PRO A 125 -22.65 -3.28 8.75
N ASN A 126 -21.61 -4.01 8.32
CA ASN A 126 -20.32 -3.42 7.95
C ASN A 126 -20.32 -2.79 6.55
N ALA A 127 -20.57 -1.48 6.45
CA ALA A 127 -20.55 -0.75 5.18
C ALA A 127 -19.20 -0.72 4.45
N SER A 128 -18.08 -0.84 5.15
CA SER A 128 -16.77 -0.84 4.51
C SER A 128 -16.58 -2.04 3.56
N ALA A 129 -17.30 -3.13 3.79
CA ALA A 129 -17.34 -4.30 2.91
C ALA A 129 -17.90 -3.98 1.51
N GLY A 130 -18.62 -2.86 1.35
CA GLY A 130 -19.06 -2.30 0.06
C GLY A 130 -17.92 -2.07 -0.94
N LEU A 131 -16.66 -1.99 -0.49
CA LEU A 131 -15.47 -1.96 -1.35
C LEU A 131 -15.35 -3.18 -2.28
N VAL A 132 -16.10 -4.25 -2.04
CA VAL A 132 -16.20 -5.39 -2.98
C VAL A 132 -16.66 -4.95 -4.37
N ARG A 133 -17.55 -3.94 -4.44
CA ARG A 133 -18.13 -3.39 -5.68
C ARG A 133 -17.09 -2.79 -6.64
N LEU A 134 -15.88 -2.52 -6.14
CA LEU A 134 -14.76 -2.06 -6.98
C LEU A 134 -14.34 -3.12 -8.01
N GLY A 135 -14.63 -4.41 -7.74
CA GLY A 135 -14.38 -5.52 -8.66
C GLY A 135 -12.90 -5.83 -8.91
N ASP A 136 -12.01 -5.34 -8.06
CA ASP A 136 -10.55 -5.52 -8.17
C ASP A 136 -9.99 -6.61 -7.23
N LYS A 137 -10.88 -7.28 -6.50
CA LYS A 137 -10.61 -8.35 -5.54
C LYS A 137 -11.31 -9.64 -5.98
N LYS A 138 -10.65 -10.77 -5.76
CA LYS A 138 -11.26 -12.09 -5.84
C LYS A 138 -12.17 -12.34 -4.64
N LEU A 139 -13.12 -13.24 -4.82
CA LEU A 139 -14.05 -13.66 -3.80
C LEU A 139 -13.83 -15.13 -3.48
N LEU A 140 -13.86 -15.47 -2.19
CA LEU A 140 -13.88 -16.83 -1.70
C LEU A 140 -15.10 -16.99 -0.81
N PHE A 141 -16.05 -17.84 -1.20
CA PHE A 141 -17.27 -18.08 -0.45
C PHE A 141 -17.12 -19.23 0.56
N SER A 142 -17.88 -19.15 1.64
CA SER A 142 -18.13 -20.28 2.55
C SER A 142 -18.86 -21.41 1.82
N ASP A 143 -18.80 -22.62 2.37
CA ASP A 143 -19.45 -23.78 1.76
C ASP A 143 -20.98 -23.68 1.82
N CYS A 144 -21.54 -23.03 2.86
CA CYS A 144 -22.96 -22.70 2.94
C CYS A 144 -23.37 -21.53 2.05
N GLY A 145 -22.40 -20.70 1.63
CA GLY A 145 -22.67 -19.62 0.70
C GLY A 145 -23.05 -18.26 1.27
N ASP A 146 -23.21 -18.17 2.59
CA ASP A 146 -23.71 -16.97 3.29
C ASP A 146 -22.59 -16.05 3.81
N ALA A 147 -21.35 -16.34 3.44
CA ALA A 147 -20.20 -15.52 3.80
C ALA A 147 -19.13 -15.56 2.71
N PHE A 148 -18.34 -14.50 2.62
CA PHE A 148 -17.22 -14.42 1.70
C PHE A 148 -16.02 -13.69 2.30
N ILE A 149 -14.83 -14.00 1.76
CA ILE A 149 -13.62 -13.21 1.93
C ILE A 149 -13.31 -12.57 0.57
N MET A 150 -13.16 -11.25 0.56
CA MET A 150 -12.61 -10.55 -0.58
C MET A 150 -11.09 -10.38 -0.42
N TYR A 151 -10.33 -10.75 -1.44
CA TYR A 151 -8.87 -10.80 -1.35
C TYR A 151 -8.18 -10.54 -2.68
N ALA A 152 -6.90 -10.22 -2.64
CA ALA A 152 -6.06 -10.17 -3.82
C ALA A 152 -4.67 -10.73 -3.52
N GLN A 153 -3.95 -11.07 -4.59
CA GLN A 153 -2.61 -11.63 -4.49
C GLN A 153 -1.56 -10.63 -4.92
N GLN A 154 -0.56 -10.42 -4.08
CA GLN A 154 0.63 -9.63 -4.39
C GLN A 154 1.87 -10.35 -3.86
N GLY A 155 2.88 -10.50 -4.72
CA GLY A 155 4.08 -11.26 -4.36
C GLY A 155 3.74 -12.68 -3.93
N ARG A 156 4.16 -13.05 -2.72
CA ARG A 156 3.86 -14.35 -2.11
C ARG A 156 2.79 -14.26 -1.02
N SER A 157 1.94 -13.23 -1.08
CA SER A 157 0.91 -12.96 -0.08
C SER A 157 -0.46 -12.98 -0.73
N TRP A 158 -1.37 -13.76 -0.16
CA TRP A 158 -2.81 -13.63 -0.37
C TRP A 158 -3.33 -12.72 0.73
N VAL A 159 -3.82 -11.55 0.32
CA VAL A 159 -4.23 -10.48 1.23
C VAL A 159 -5.75 -10.38 1.19
N ALA A 160 -6.40 -10.87 2.24
CA ALA A 160 -7.80 -10.62 2.54
C ALA A 160 -7.98 -9.19 3.06
N LEU A 161 -9.04 -8.53 2.62
CA LEU A 161 -9.42 -7.19 3.06
C LEU A 161 -10.56 -7.29 4.07
N PHE A 162 -10.33 -6.72 5.27
CA PHE A 162 -11.21 -6.78 6.44
C PHE A 162 -11.43 -8.21 6.98
N ASP A 163 -12.40 -8.31 7.89
CA ASP A 163 -12.93 -9.57 8.38
C ASP A 163 -13.71 -10.29 7.26
N PRO A 164 -13.97 -11.61 7.39
CA PRO A 164 -14.96 -12.27 6.54
C PRO A 164 -16.31 -11.54 6.61
N VAL A 165 -16.97 -11.40 5.48
CA VAL A 165 -18.26 -10.70 5.34
C VAL A 165 -19.36 -11.73 5.31
N GLY A 166 -20.40 -11.60 6.13
CA GLY A 166 -21.50 -12.56 6.20
C GLY A 166 -21.65 -13.22 7.57
N CYS A 167 -22.36 -14.36 7.61
CA CYS A 167 -22.70 -15.05 8.85
C CYS A 167 -21.45 -15.43 9.69
N ARG A 168 -21.40 -14.96 10.94
CA ARG A 168 -20.27 -15.19 11.87
C ARG A 168 -19.95 -16.67 12.11
N LYS A 169 -20.97 -17.55 12.07
CA LYS A 169 -20.78 -19.00 12.22
C LYS A 169 -19.90 -19.60 11.10
N ALA A 170 -19.88 -18.98 9.92
CA ALA A 170 -19.08 -19.43 8.79
C ALA A 170 -17.63 -18.91 8.82
N TRP A 171 -17.31 -17.93 9.68
CA TRP A 171 -16.00 -17.26 9.65
C TRP A 171 -14.85 -18.21 9.91
N SER A 172 -14.92 -19.07 10.93
CA SER A 172 -13.84 -20.00 11.28
C SER A 172 -13.50 -20.94 10.11
N GLY A 173 -14.50 -21.65 9.57
CA GLY A 173 -14.31 -22.54 8.43
C GLY A 173 -13.80 -21.82 7.18
N LEU A 174 -14.33 -20.62 6.90
CA LEU A 174 -13.92 -19.81 5.75
C LEU A 174 -12.48 -19.28 5.90
N THR A 175 -12.07 -18.87 7.09
CA THR A 175 -10.69 -18.47 7.41
C THR A 175 -9.71 -19.62 7.18
N LEU A 176 -10.03 -20.83 7.69
CA LEU A 176 -9.21 -22.02 7.47
C LEU A 176 -9.12 -22.39 5.99
N LYS A 177 -10.25 -22.35 5.27
CA LYS A 177 -10.31 -22.56 3.81
C LYS A 177 -9.42 -21.58 3.06
N PHE A 178 -9.47 -20.29 3.40
CA PHE A 178 -8.62 -19.26 2.81
C PHE A 178 -7.13 -19.54 3.05
N MET A 179 -6.76 -19.86 4.29
CA MET A 179 -5.38 -20.17 4.67
C MET A 179 -4.85 -21.42 3.95
N GLU A 180 -5.68 -22.46 3.82
CA GLU A 180 -5.31 -23.67 3.11
C GLU A 180 -5.07 -23.41 1.63
N GLN A 181 -5.95 -22.63 0.97
CA GLN A 181 -5.79 -22.28 -0.44
C GLN A 181 -4.57 -21.37 -0.69
N ALA A 182 -4.30 -20.41 0.20
CA ALA A 182 -3.09 -19.60 0.14
C ALA A 182 -1.84 -20.49 0.24
N ARG A 183 -1.83 -21.43 1.20
CA ARG A 183 -0.73 -22.38 1.41
C ARG A 183 -0.53 -23.30 0.20
N LYS A 184 -1.61 -23.86 -0.37
CA LYS A 184 -1.58 -24.68 -1.61
C LYS A 184 -0.99 -23.89 -2.79
N SER A 185 -1.19 -22.58 -2.81
CA SER A 185 -0.63 -21.67 -3.81
C SER A 185 0.79 -21.18 -3.49
N GLY A 186 1.45 -21.73 -2.47
CA GLY A 186 2.79 -21.33 -2.04
C GLY A 186 2.88 -19.91 -1.45
N CYS A 187 1.74 -19.36 -1.03
CA CYS A 187 1.59 -18.01 -0.51
C CYS A 187 1.28 -18.01 0.99
N ARG A 188 1.65 -16.92 1.67
CA ARG A 188 1.22 -16.64 3.05
C ARG A 188 -0.17 -16.01 3.04
N ALA A 189 -0.98 -16.37 4.03
CA ALA A 189 -2.26 -15.71 4.28
C ALA A 189 -2.04 -14.44 5.10
N VAL A 190 -2.67 -13.36 4.66
CA VAL A 190 -2.63 -12.06 5.31
C VAL A 190 -4.07 -11.55 5.38
N PHE A 191 -4.52 -11.14 6.55
CA PHE A 191 -5.77 -10.43 6.73
C PHE A 191 -5.46 -8.99 7.12
N TYR A 192 -5.93 -8.04 6.32
CA TYR A 192 -5.57 -6.63 6.42
C TYR A 192 -6.75 -5.79 6.91
N GLN A 193 -6.50 -4.97 7.93
CA GLN A 193 -7.51 -4.15 8.61
C GLN A 193 -8.64 -4.96 9.25
N VAL A 194 -8.29 -6.06 9.92
CA VAL A 194 -9.26 -6.86 10.70
C VAL A 194 -9.65 -6.15 11.99
N SER A 195 -10.88 -6.39 12.44
CA SER A 195 -11.43 -5.84 13.68
C SER A 195 -10.98 -6.62 14.92
N PRO A 196 -11.22 -6.08 16.13
CA PRO A 196 -11.00 -6.80 17.39
C PRO A 196 -11.79 -8.10 17.48
N ASP A 197 -13.00 -8.14 16.91
CA ASP A 197 -13.89 -9.31 16.95
C ASP A 197 -13.30 -10.52 16.23
N PHE A 198 -12.41 -10.29 15.25
CA PHE A 198 -11.76 -11.36 14.51
C PHE A 198 -10.53 -11.92 15.25
N LEU A 199 -10.02 -11.24 16.28
CA LEU A 199 -8.79 -11.63 16.96
C LEU A 199 -8.82 -13.04 17.58
N PRO A 200 -9.90 -13.49 18.25
CA PRO A 200 -9.97 -14.87 18.77
C PRO A 200 -9.72 -15.90 17.66
N LEU A 201 -10.37 -15.73 16.50
CA LEU A 201 -10.18 -16.60 15.34
C LEU A 201 -8.75 -16.54 14.79
N THR A 202 -8.10 -15.37 14.83
CA THR A 202 -6.70 -15.27 14.39
C THR A 202 -5.78 -16.12 15.26
N VAL A 203 -6.00 -16.15 16.57
CA VAL A 203 -5.19 -16.94 17.51
C VAL A 203 -5.44 -18.43 17.29
N GLU A 204 -6.70 -18.85 17.19
CA GLU A 204 -7.08 -20.24 16.94
C GLU A 204 -6.52 -20.78 15.62
N ALA A 205 -6.54 -19.96 14.56
CA ALA A 205 -6.01 -20.32 13.25
C ALA A 205 -4.48 -20.25 13.15
N GLY A 206 -3.78 -19.83 14.22
CA GLY A 206 -2.32 -19.69 14.23
C GLY A 206 -1.79 -18.48 13.46
N LEU A 207 -2.62 -17.46 13.24
CA LEU A 207 -2.24 -16.16 12.71
C LEU A 207 -1.70 -15.27 13.83
N LYS A 208 -0.76 -14.38 13.50
CA LYS A 208 -0.24 -13.39 14.44
C LYS A 208 -0.83 -12.01 14.15
N PRO A 209 -1.62 -11.42 15.06
CA PRO A 209 -2.16 -10.08 14.89
C PRO A 209 -1.15 -8.99 15.29
N TYR A 210 -1.11 -7.91 14.52
CA TYR A 210 -0.30 -6.73 14.76
C TYR A 210 -1.16 -5.48 14.57
N LYS A 211 -1.20 -4.56 15.54
CA LYS A 211 -2.01 -3.33 15.42
C LYS A 211 -1.48 -2.47 14.26
N LEU A 212 -2.37 -2.07 13.36
CA LEU A 212 -2.07 -1.19 12.22
C LEU A 212 -2.37 0.27 12.52
N GLY A 213 -3.36 0.53 13.36
CA GLY A 213 -3.90 1.86 13.61
C GLY A 213 -5.30 1.77 14.16
N GLU A 214 -6.08 2.83 13.97
CA GLU A 214 -7.45 2.95 14.45
C GLU A 214 -8.33 3.54 13.34
N GLN A 215 -9.57 3.11 13.26
CA GLN A 215 -10.59 3.78 12.46
C GLN A 215 -11.41 4.71 13.34
N ALA A 216 -11.90 5.80 12.76
CA ALA A 216 -12.76 6.76 13.46
C ALA A 216 -14.22 6.44 13.16
N ILE A 217 -14.98 6.05 14.19
CA ILE A 217 -16.42 5.78 14.11
C ILE A 217 -17.17 6.90 14.85
N VAL A 218 -18.04 7.61 14.14
CA VAL A 218 -18.91 8.62 14.75
C VAL A 218 -20.26 7.99 15.07
N ASP A 219 -20.70 8.10 16.32
CA ASP A 219 -22.05 7.76 16.76
C ASP A 219 -23.00 8.89 16.34
N LEU A 220 -23.83 8.63 15.32
CA LEU A 220 -24.73 9.64 14.75
C LEU A 220 -25.90 9.96 15.68
N ALA A 221 -26.26 9.06 16.61
CA ALA A 221 -27.31 9.32 17.59
C ALA A 221 -26.85 10.35 18.63
N LYS A 222 -25.55 10.35 18.97
CA LYS A 222 -24.93 11.32 19.89
C LYS A 222 -24.46 12.61 19.20
N PHE A 223 -24.41 12.64 17.87
CA PHE A 223 -23.94 13.80 17.13
C PHE A 223 -24.93 14.97 17.23
N ASP A 224 -24.57 16.01 17.98
CA ASP A 224 -25.30 17.27 18.05
C ASP A 224 -24.33 18.46 17.97
N LEU A 225 -24.51 19.30 16.95
CA LEU A 225 -23.75 20.56 16.77
C LEU A 225 -24.16 21.65 17.77
N LYS A 226 -25.24 21.45 18.52
CA LYS A 226 -25.64 22.35 19.60
C LYS A 226 -24.63 22.28 20.76
N GLY A 227 -24.54 23.36 21.52
CA GLY A 227 -23.59 23.49 22.62
C GLY A 227 -22.25 24.14 22.26
N GLY A 228 -21.34 24.17 23.26
CA GLY A 228 -20.07 24.88 23.20
C GLY A 228 -18.92 24.08 22.57
N ALA A 229 -18.92 22.75 22.74
CA ALA A 229 -17.85 21.86 22.26
C ALA A 229 -17.60 22.00 20.75
N TRP A 230 -18.66 22.23 19.98
CA TRP A 230 -18.65 22.30 18.52
C TRP A 230 -18.63 23.73 17.95
N LEU A 231 -18.43 24.75 18.79
CA LEU A 231 -18.54 26.16 18.39
C LEU A 231 -17.59 26.51 17.23
N LYS A 232 -16.36 25.99 17.24
CA LYS A 232 -15.38 26.22 16.16
C LYS A 232 -15.86 25.61 14.84
N LEU A 233 -16.38 24.39 14.88
CA LEU A 233 -16.89 23.69 13.70
C LEU A 233 -18.11 24.41 13.12
N ARG A 234 -19.08 24.78 13.97
CA ARG A 234 -20.26 25.56 13.56
C ARG A 234 -19.89 26.91 12.94
N ARG A 235 -18.89 27.62 13.48
CA ARG A 235 -18.40 28.88 12.88
C ARG A 235 -17.76 28.65 11.50
N SER A 236 -16.98 27.58 11.34
CA SER A 236 -16.37 27.18 10.06
C SER A 236 -17.45 26.93 8.99
N ILE A 237 -18.49 26.19 9.36
CA ILE A 237 -19.61 25.80 8.51
C ILE A 237 -20.47 27.01 8.13
N ASN A 238 -20.91 27.80 9.10
CA ASN A 238 -21.73 28.98 8.83
C ASN A 238 -21.00 29.99 7.93
N ARG A 239 -19.66 30.05 8.02
CA ARG A 239 -18.86 30.86 7.10
C ARG A 239 -18.82 30.24 5.71
N ALA A 240 -18.54 28.94 5.60
CA ALA A 240 -18.54 28.22 4.32
C ALA A 240 -19.85 28.41 3.53
N GLU A 241 -20.98 28.33 4.21
CA GLU A 241 -22.31 28.51 3.59
C GLU A 241 -22.58 29.97 3.21
N ARG A 242 -22.21 30.93 4.08
CA ARG A 242 -22.31 32.36 3.75
C ARG A 242 -21.45 32.73 2.54
N ASP A 243 -20.29 32.10 2.41
CA ASP A 243 -19.34 32.29 1.31
C ASP A 243 -19.78 31.51 0.04
N GLY A 244 -20.99 30.93 0.02
CA GLY A 244 -21.65 30.40 -1.18
C GLY A 244 -21.54 28.89 -1.39
N LEU A 245 -20.94 28.14 -0.45
CA LEU A 245 -20.89 26.69 -0.56
C LEU A 245 -22.25 26.05 -0.27
N GLN A 246 -22.68 25.16 -1.15
CA GLN A 246 -23.97 24.49 -1.08
C GLN A 246 -23.78 22.97 -1.04
N PHE A 247 -24.39 22.31 -0.07
CA PHE A 247 -24.38 20.86 0.04
C PHE A 247 -25.59 20.23 -0.65
N SER A 248 -25.39 19.07 -1.28
CA SER A 248 -26.49 18.17 -1.65
C SER A 248 -26.05 16.71 -1.55
N MET A 249 -26.96 15.84 -1.11
CA MET A 249 -26.80 14.39 -1.24
C MET A 249 -27.49 13.94 -2.53
N LEU A 250 -26.73 13.38 -3.46
CA LEU A 250 -27.25 12.81 -4.70
C LEU A 250 -27.59 11.33 -4.47
N THR A 251 -28.76 10.91 -4.92
CA THR A 251 -29.14 9.49 -4.99
C THR A 251 -28.34 8.76 -6.07
N ALA A 252 -28.27 7.43 -6.02
CA ALA A 252 -27.51 6.64 -7.01
C ALA A 252 -27.99 6.91 -8.45
N GLU A 253 -29.28 7.17 -8.62
CA GLU A 253 -29.92 7.46 -9.91
C GLU A 253 -29.54 8.84 -10.46
N GLN A 254 -29.18 9.80 -9.60
CA GLN A 254 -28.78 11.16 -9.98
C GLN A 254 -27.28 11.29 -10.25
N VAL A 255 -26.46 10.33 -9.78
CA VAL A 255 -25.00 10.38 -9.95
C VAL A 255 -24.56 10.35 -11.43
N PRO A 256 -25.16 9.53 -12.32
CA PRO A 256 -24.80 9.53 -13.74
C PRO A 256 -24.87 10.90 -14.42
N ASP A 257 -25.84 11.74 -14.03
CA ASP A 257 -26.07 13.07 -14.64
C ASP A 257 -24.93 14.06 -14.38
N VAL A 258 -24.16 13.84 -13.30
CA VAL A 258 -23.06 14.73 -12.89
C VAL A 258 -21.69 14.05 -12.95
N LEU A 259 -21.61 12.86 -13.54
CA LEU A 259 -20.42 12.03 -13.46
C LEU A 259 -19.17 12.70 -14.05
N ASP A 260 -19.33 13.48 -15.12
CA ASP A 260 -18.24 14.23 -15.76
C ASP A 260 -17.70 15.36 -14.86
N GLU A 261 -18.58 16.04 -14.11
CA GLU A 261 -18.17 17.02 -13.10
C GLU A 261 -17.40 16.34 -11.97
N LEU A 262 -17.89 15.19 -11.49
CA LEU A 262 -17.21 14.40 -10.45
C LEU A 262 -15.82 13.93 -10.93
N LEU A 263 -15.70 13.50 -12.20
CA LEU A 263 -14.43 13.11 -12.81
C LEU A 263 -13.46 14.28 -12.90
N THR A 264 -13.95 15.48 -13.21
CA THR A 264 -13.15 16.71 -13.26
C THR A 264 -12.58 17.09 -11.89
N VAL A 265 -13.41 17.05 -10.84
CA VAL A 265 -12.94 17.27 -9.45
C VAL A 265 -11.91 16.21 -9.07
N SER A 266 -12.19 14.96 -9.43
CA SER A 266 -11.34 13.81 -9.16
C SER A 266 -9.96 13.91 -9.81
N SER A 267 -9.88 14.26 -11.10
CA SER A 267 -8.62 14.44 -11.82
C SER A 267 -7.82 15.63 -11.29
N THR A 268 -8.50 16.75 -11.00
CA THR A 268 -7.89 17.96 -10.45
C THR A 268 -7.26 17.69 -9.09
N TRP A 269 -7.99 16.98 -8.21
CA TRP A 269 -7.48 16.59 -6.90
C TRP A 269 -6.25 15.68 -7.03
N LEU A 270 -6.29 14.65 -7.88
CA LEU A 270 -5.15 13.74 -8.08
C LEU A 270 -3.91 14.47 -8.60
N SER A 271 -4.09 15.35 -9.58
CA SER A 271 -3.01 16.16 -10.15
C SER A 271 -2.37 17.05 -9.09
N ALA A 272 -3.18 17.73 -8.26
CA ALA A 272 -2.67 18.61 -7.21
C ALA A 272 -1.96 17.86 -6.08
N GLN A 273 -2.35 16.61 -5.81
CA GLN A 273 -1.68 15.75 -4.84
C GLN A 273 -0.44 15.03 -5.42
N ASN A 274 -0.11 15.25 -6.70
CA ASN A 274 0.86 14.45 -7.46
C ASN A 274 0.69 12.94 -7.22
N ALA A 275 -0.57 12.49 -7.28
CA ALA A 275 -0.98 11.15 -6.89
C ALA A 275 -1.63 10.40 -8.05
N ALA A 276 -1.36 9.11 -8.13
CA ALA A 276 -2.10 8.18 -8.98
C ALA A 276 -3.26 7.54 -8.20
N GLU A 277 -4.21 6.98 -8.95
CA GLU A 277 -5.23 6.09 -8.37
C GLU A 277 -4.58 4.93 -7.61
N LYS A 278 -5.17 4.60 -6.47
CA LYS A 278 -4.78 3.46 -5.63
C LYS A 278 -5.65 2.25 -5.96
N GLY A 279 -5.96 1.42 -4.98
CA GLY A 279 -6.90 0.31 -5.13
C GLY A 279 -6.90 -0.59 -3.92
N PHE A 280 -7.49 -1.77 -4.08
CA PHE A 280 -7.61 -2.81 -3.07
C PHE A 280 -8.42 -2.37 -1.84
N SER A 281 -7.79 -1.65 -0.91
CA SER A 281 -8.39 -1.16 0.34
C SER A 281 -8.89 0.28 0.26
N LEU A 282 -8.79 0.91 -0.91
CA LEU A 282 -9.25 2.27 -1.18
C LEU A 282 -9.99 2.26 -2.52
N GLY A 283 -11.12 2.96 -2.59
CA GLY A 283 -11.81 3.16 -3.85
C GLY A 283 -10.96 3.89 -4.88
N THR A 284 -11.33 3.70 -6.14
CA THR A 284 -10.83 4.48 -7.27
C THR A 284 -12.01 5.07 -8.00
N PHE A 285 -11.80 6.15 -8.74
CA PHE A 285 -12.86 6.70 -9.57
C PHE A 285 -13.17 5.75 -10.74
N GLN A 286 -14.12 4.84 -10.55
CA GLN A 286 -14.74 4.05 -11.61
C GLN A 286 -16.20 4.49 -11.71
N PRO A 287 -16.70 4.92 -12.89
CA PRO A 287 -18.09 5.32 -13.11
C PRO A 287 -19.12 4.43 -12.39
N ARG A 288 -19.05 3.12 -12.65
CA ARG A 288 -19.93 2.10 -12.05
C ARG A 288 -19.85 2.03 -10.52
N TYR A 289 -18.68 2.30 -9.94
CA TYR A 289 -18.47 2.21 -8.50
C TYR A 289 -18.96 3.47 -7.79
N VAL A 290 -18.68 4.64 -8.38
CA VAL A 290 -19.15 5.93 -7.85
C VAL A 290 -20.67 6.04 -7.94
N ALA A 291 -21.27 5.55 -9.03
CA ALA A 291 -22.72 5.51 -9.23
C ALA A 291 -23.42 4.35 -8.50
N ALA A 292 -22.70 3.48 -7.77
CA ALA A 292 -23.30 2.34 -7.07
C ALA A 292 -24.06 2.72 -5.78
N GLY A 293 -23.96 3.98 -5.35
CA GLY A 293 -24.54 4.47 -4.12
C GLY A 293 -24.62 5.99 -4.09
N PRO A 294 -25.13 6.57 -2.99
CA PRO A 294 -25.28 8.01 -2.88
C PRO A 294 -23.92 8.73 -2.84
N VAL A 295 -23.91 9.94 -3.39
CA VAL A 295 -22.73 10.81 -3.43
C VAL A 295 -23.07 12.16 -2.84
N ALA A 296 -22.38 12.51 -1.76
CA ALA A 296 -22.41 13.83 -1.18
C ALA A 296 -21.57 14.78 -2.03
N VAL A 297 -22.09 15.96 -2.37
CA VAL A 297 -21.36 16.96 -3.15
C VAL A 297 -21.44 18.34 -2.50
N ILE A 298 -20.39 19.14 -2.69
CA ILE A 298 -20.40 20.57 -2.43
C ILE A 298 -20.32 21.31 -3.76
N ARG A 299 -21.20 22.30 -3.94
CA ARG A 299 -21.17 23.24 -5.07
C ARG A 299 -20.72 24.62 -4.63
N LEU A 300 -20.03 25.31 -5.53
CA LEU A 300 -19.74 26.75 -5.45
C LEU A 300 -20.09 27.36 -6.81
N GLU A 301 -20.92 28.39 -6.82
CA GLU A 301 -21.39 29.04 -8.07
C GLU A 301 -21.98 28.03 -9.07
N GLY A 302 -22.75 27.06 -8.57
CA GLY A 302 -23.41 26.03 -9.37
C GLY A 302 -22.53 24.85 -9.81
N ARG A 303 -21.20 24.91 -9.65
CA ARG A 303 -20.28 23.83 -10.06
C ARG A 303 -19.88 22.94 -8.89
N ILE A 304 -19.76 21.63 -9.12
CA ILE A 304 -19.25 20.72 -8.09
C ILE A 304 -17.76 21.00 -7.85
N VAL A 305 -17.42 21.29 -6.59
CA VAL A 305 -16.05 21.55 -6.14
C VAL A 305 -15.52 20.47 -5.20
N ALA A 306 -16.39 19.62 -4.67
CA ALA A 306 -16.01 18.47 -3.87
C ALA A 306 -17.08 17.39 -3.89
N PHE A 307 -16.66 16.15 -3.67
CA PHE A 307 -17.57 15.04 -3.50
C PHE A 307 -17.02 14.00 -2.53
N ALA A 308 -17.93 13.20 -1.97
CA ALA A 308 -17.62 11.96 -1.27
C ALA A 308 -18.67 10.89 -1.60
N ASN A 309 -18.24 9.68 -1.97
CA ASN A 309 -19.17 8.57 -2.12
C ASN A 309 -19.42 7.91 -0.76
N ILE A 310 -20.66 7.51 -0.53
CA ILE A 310 -21.07 6.88 0.72
C ILE A 310 -21.41 5.42 0.43
N LEU A 311 -20.66 4.52 1.05
CA LEU A 311 -21.04 3.13 1.14
C LEU A 311 -21.99 2.99 2.32
N ALA A 312 -23.16 2.43 2.10
CA ALA A 312 -24.17 2.24 3.12
C ALA A 312 -24.61 0.78 3.15
N THR A 313 -24.93 0.31 4.35
CA THR A 313 -25.71 -0.92 4.55
C THR A 313 -27.20 -0.56 4.63
N ALA A 314 -28.06 -1.53 4.97
CA ALA A 314 -29.46 -1.21 5.26
C ALA A 314 -29.57 0.01 6.22
N SER A 315 -30.65 0.77 6.11
CA SER A 315 -30.80 2.11 6.72
C SER A 315 -30.68 2.18 8.26
N ASP A 316 -30.64 1.05 8.96
CA ASP A 316 -30.41 0.93 10.40
C ASP A 316 -28.97 0.52 10.80
N GLY A 317 -28.10 0.37 9.81
CA GLY A 317 -26.72 -0.07 9.95
C GLY A 317 -25.71 1.08 9.97
N ASP A 318 -24.51 0.76 9.48
CA ASP A 318 -23.40 1.70 9.39
C ASP A 318 -23.30 2.30 7.99
N ALA A 319 -22.66 3.47 7.91
CA ALA A 319 -22.23 4.10 6.67
C ALA A 319 -20.70 4.29 6.67
N PHE A 320 -20.10 4.40 5.49
CA PHE A 320 -18.65 4.55 5.31
C PHE A 320 -18.34 5.52 4.17
N ILE A 321 -17.47 6.49 4.43
CA ILE A 321 -16.92 7.38 3.39
C ILE A 321 -15.65 6.74 2.82
N ASP A 322 -15.63 6.50 1.51
CA ASP A 322 -14.47 5.90 0.84
C ASP A 322 -13.66 6.94 0.04
N LEU A 323 -14.16 7.32 -1.14
CA LEU A 323 -13.61 8.42 -1.92
C LEU A 323 -14.10 9.74 -1.35
N MET A 324 -13.17 10.66 -1.21
CA MET A 324 -13.44 12.04 -0.88
C MET A 324 -12.39 12.91 -1.55
N ARG A 325 -12.84 13.77 -2.48
CA ARG A 325 -11.97 14.59 -3.33
C ARG A 325 -12.56 15.99 -3.44
N HIS A 326 -11.68 16.98 -3.60
CA HIS A 326 -12.06 18.38 -3.71
C HIS A 326 -11.08 19.14 -4.58
N ILE A 327 -11.54 20.25 -5.16
CA ILE A 327 -10.66 21.20 -5.83
C ILE A 327 -9.82 21.91 -4.75
N PRO A 328 -8.48 21.88 -4.83
CA PRO A 328 -7.62 22.54 -3.86
C PRO A 328 -7.87 24.05 -3.81
N ASN A 329 -7.59 24.67 -2.66
CA ASN A 329 -7.67 26.12 -2.46
C ASN A 329 -9.07 26.74 -2.69
N THR A 330 -10.15 25.93 -2.78
CA THR A 330 -11.52 26.46 -2.93
C THR A 330 -12.00 27.22 -1.70
N HIS A 331 -12.02 26.58 -0.52
CA HIS A 331 -12.47 27.23 0.71
C HIS A 331 -11.97 26.46 1.96
N ARG A 332 -11.55 27.17 3.01
CA ARG A 332 -10.95 26.54 4.20
C ARG A 332 -11.93 25.68 5.01
N GLY A 333 -13.20 26.04 5.03
CA GLY A 333 -14.27 25.32 5.73
C GLY A 333 -14.97 24.25 4.89
N LEU A 334 -14.55 24.01 3.64
CA LEU A 334 -15.22 23.08 2.71
C LEU A 334 -15.32 21.66 3.29
N MET A 335 -14.21 21.15 3.83
CA MET A 335 -14.17 19.79 4.34
C MET A 335 -14.99 19.64 5.62
N ASP A 336 -14.93 20.64 6.51
CA ASP A 336 -15.74 20.68 7.72
C ASP A 336 -17.25 20.67 7.36
N LEU A 337 -17.66 21.47 6.38
CA LEU A 337 -19.03 21.51 5.85
C LEU A 337 -19.46 20.15 5.28
N LEU A 338 -18.66 19.57 4.39
CA LEU A 338 -18.98 18.29 3.74
C LEU A 338 -19.24 17.18 4.77
N PHE A 339 -18.33 16.99 5.73
CA PHE A 339 -18.48 15.94 6.73
C PHE A 339 -19.68 16.17 7.64
N VAL A 340 -19.90 17.41 8.12
CA VAL A 340 -21.04 17.71 8.98
C VAL A 340 -22.37 17.51 8.27
N ARG A 341 -22.51 17.99 7.03
CA ARG A 341 -23.75 17.80 6.28
C ARG A 341 -24.00 16.34 5.93
N ILE A 342 -22.95 15.53 5.69
CA ILE A 342 -23.09 14.07 5.58
C ILE A 342 -23.62 13.47 6.89
N MET A 343 -23.02 13.80 8.04
CA MET A 343 -23.46 13.28 9.35
C MET A 343 -24.91 13.64 9.67
N GLU A 344 -25.32 14.90 9.43
CA GLU A 344 -26.70 15.34 9.64
C GLU A 344 -27.69 14.60 8.71
N HIS A 345 -27.33 14.43 7.43
CA HIS A 345 -28.15 13.72 6.47
C HIS A 345 -28.33 12.25 6.86
N LEU A 346 -27.24 11.55 7.18
CA LEU A 346 -27.27 10.13 7.58
C LEU A 346 -28.01 9.93 8.90
N ARG A 347 -27.84 10.83 9.87
CA ARG A 347 -28.62 10.82 11.12
C ARG A 347 -30.12 10.92 10.85
N THR A 348 -30.52 11.84 9.96
CA THR A 348 -31.94 12.02 9.57
C THR A 348 -32.48 10.81 8.85
N ALA A 349 -31.66 10.12 8.06
CA ALA A 349 -31.99 8.88 7.36
C ALA A 349 -32.01 7.63 8.27
N GLY A 350 -31.65 7.76 9.56
CA GLY A 350 -31.74 6.68 10.55
C GLY A 350 -30.47 5.85 10.75
N PHE A 351 -29.36 6.20 10.11
CA PHE A 351 -28.09 5.49 10.29
C PHE A 351 -27.55 5.64 11.72
N ARG A 352 -26.96 4.57 12.25
CA ARG A 352 -26.42 4.55 13.61
C ARG A 352 -25.02 5.13 13.69
N THR A 353 -24.14 4.71 12.78
CA THR A 353 -22.74 5.12 12.80
C THR A 353 -22.22 5.54 11.43
N LEU A 354 -21.22 6.42 11.45
CA LEU A 354 -20.44 6.80 10.27
C LEU A 354 -18.97 6.47 10.49
N ASN A 355 -18.44 5.58 9.65
CA ASN A 355 -17.02 5.28 9.59
C ASN A 355 -16.30 6.29 8.68
N LEU A 356 -15.41 7.10 9.27
CA LEU A 356 -14.58 8.09 8.56
C LEU A 356 -13.29 7.47 7.97
N GLY A 357 -13.12 6.17 8.13
CA GLY A 357 -11.97 5.37 7.71
C GLY A 357 -10.80 5.41 8.68
N MET A 358 -9.71 4.78 8.25
CA MET A 358 -8.51 4.59 9.06
C MET A 358 -7.71 5.88 9.29
N ALA A 359 -7.12 5.99 10.47
CA ALA A 359 -5.92 6.75 10.79
C ALA A 359 -4.79 5.74 11.06
N PRO A 360 -3.88 5.52 10.10
CA PRO A 360 -2.77 4.58 10.29
C PRO A 360 -1.91 4.93 11.49
N LEU A 361 -1.42 3.91 12.19
CA LEU A 361 -0.48 3.99 13.32
C LEU A 361 -1.00 4.75 14.56
N ALA A 362 -2.25 5.20 14.50
CA ALA A 362 -3.04 5.71 15.61
C ALA A 362 -3.11 4.70 16.78
N GLY A 363 -2.87 5.20 18.00
CA GLY A 363 -3.01 4.42 19.24
C GLY A 363 -2.01 3.27 19.40
N LEU A 364 -0.89 3.29 18.69
CA LEU A 364 0.27 2.45 19.02
C LEU A 364 0.92 3.02 20.29
N SER A 365 1.00 2.22 21.36
CA SER A 365 1.72 2.60 22.56
C SER A 365 3.21 2.32 22.39
N THR A 366 4.06 3.26 22.82
CA THR A 366 5.53 3.20 22.66
C THR A 366 6.27 3.11 24.00
N HIS A 367 5.55 2.79 25.08
CA HIS A 367 6.14 2.52 26.39
C HIS A 367 7.14 1.35 26.36
N SER A 368 8.04 1.25 27.33
CA SER A 368 9.17 0.30 27.34
C SER A 368 8.83 -1.19 27.26
N LYS A 369 7.57 -1.56 27.53
CA LYS A 369 7.05 -2.95 27.41
C LYS A 369 6.22 -3.16 26.14
N ALA A 370 6.13 -2.16 25.27
CA ALA A 370 5.39 -2.29 24.03
C ALA A 370 6.01 -3.38 23.14
N PRO A 371 5.19 -4.10 22.36
CA PRO A 371 5.70 -5.03 21.36
C PRO A 371 6.73 -4.35 20.44
N LEU A 372 7.78 -5.08 20.04
CA LEU A 372 8.79 -4.59 19.08
C LEU A 372 8.15 -3.99 17.81
N TRP A 373 7.02 -4.57 17.39
CA TRP A 373 6.23 -4.06 16.28
C TRP A 373 5.80 -2.60 16.45
N ASN A 374 5.45 -2.16 17.66
CA ASN A 374 5.01 -0.80 17.90
C ASN A 374 6.16 0.20 17.67
N HIS A 375 7.38 -0.16 18.07
CA HIS A 375 8.57 0.66 17.81
C HIS A 375 8.93 0.71 16.32
N VAL A 376 8.78 -0.41 15.60
CA VAL A 376 8.91 -0.44 14.13
C VAL A 376 7.85 0.44 13.48
N GLY A 377 6.60 0.36 13.94
CA GLY A 377 5.49 1.19 13.49
C GLY A 377 5.73 2.67 13.73
N GLU A 378 6.25 3.05 14.90
CA GLU A 378 6.63 4.43 15.22
C GLU A 378 7.72 4.96 14.28
N ARG A 379 8.74 4.14 13.98
CA ARG A 379 9.79 4.52 13.03
C ARG A 379 9.24 4.71 11.61
N ILE A 380 8.31 3.84 11.19
CA ILE A 380 7.58 3.97 9.92
C ILE A 380 6.72 5.24 9.93
N PHE A 381 6.09 5.59 11.05
CA PHE A 381 5.26 6.80 11.19
C PHE A 381 6.10 8.07 11.00
N GLN A 382 7.21 8.17 11.73
CA GLN A 382 8.13 9.32 11.64
C GLN A 382 8.69 9.51 10.22
N ASN A 383 9.04 8.40 9.55
CA ASN A 383 9.57 8.45 8.19
C ASN A 383 8.47 8.57 7.11
N GLY A 384 7.26 8.12 7.43
CA GLY A 384 6.09 8.06 6.56
C GLY A 384 5.28 9.37 6.50
N GLU A 385 5.42 10.26 7.49
CA GLU A 385 4.84 11.62 7.46
C GLU A 385 5.24 12.41 6.20
N ARG A 386 6.42 12.13 5.63
CA ARG A 386 6.89 12.73 4.38
C ARG A 386 6.13 12.25 3.14
N PHE A 387 5.42 11.11 3.22
CA PHE A 387 4.68 10.49 2.12
C PHE A 387 3.17 10.43 2.34
N TYR A 388 2.69 10.65 3.57
CA TYR A 388 1.28 10.67 3.93
C TYR A 388 1.09 11.47 5.23
N ASN A 389 0.22 12.49 5.23
CA ASN A 389 -0.03 13.35 6.40
C ASN A 389 -0.89 12.64 7.47
N PHE A 390 -0.36 11.58 8.09
CA PHE A 390 -1.09 10.74 9.04
C PHE A 390 -1.58 11.52 10.27
N ARG A 391 -0.77 12.44 10.83
CA ARG A 391 -1.17 13.31 11.95
C ARG A 391 -2.31 14.24 11.57
N GLY A 392 -2.23 14.89 10.41
CA GLY A 392 -3.28 15.79 9.94
C GLY A 392 -4.61 15.08 9.74
N VAL A 393 -4.58 13.85 9.22
CA VAL A 393 -5.79 13.02 9.05
C VAL A 393 -6.41 12.66 10.40
N ARG A 394 -5.61 12.26 11.41
CA ARG A 394 -6.12 11.98 12.76
C ARG A 394 -6.73 13.22 13.40
N LEU A 395 -5.98 14.31 13.45
CA LEU A 395 -6.42 15.58 14.05
C LEU A 395 -7.68 16.14 13.38
N PHE A 396 -7.81 15.94 12.06
CA PHE A 396 -9.02 16.32 11.34
C PHE A 396 -10.22 15.48 11.79
N LYS A 397 -10.05 14.16 11.94
CA LYS A 397 -11.11 13.24 12.39
C LYS A 397 -11.48 13.46 13.86
N ASP A 398 -10.52 13.81 14.73
CA ASP A 398 -10.75 14.14 16.14
C ASP A 398 -11.73 15.31 16.32
N LYS A 399 -11.85 16.21 15.32
CA LYS A 399 -12.86 17.28 15.35
C LYS A 399 -14.28 16.75 15.50
N PHE A 400 -14.53 15.50 15.10
CA PHE A 400 -15.85 14.88 15.06
C PHE A 400 -16.14 13.97 16.27
N ASP A 401 -15.31 14.05 17.32
CA ASP A 401 -15.44 13.25 18.54
C ASP A 401 -15.70 11.75 18.27
N PRO A 402 -14.89 11.08 17.42
CA PRO A 402 -15.14 9.70 17.05
C PRO A 402 -14.70 8.74 18.16
N GLU A 403 -15.37 7.59 18.22
CA GLU A 403 -14.83 6.40 18.87
C GLU A 403 -13.70 5.82 18.01
N TRP A 404 -12.49 5.76 18.58
CA TRP A 404 -11.33 5.19 17.92
C TRP A 404 -11.28 3.68 18.11
N GLN A 405 -11.56 2.92 17.05
CA GLN A 405 -11.56 1.46 17.10
C GLN A 405 -10.30 0.89 16.46
N PRO A 406 -9.54 0.01 17.16
CA PRO A 406 -8.29 -0.52 16.62
C PRO A 406 -8.54 -1.46 15.43
N ARG A 407 -7.56 -1.49 14.52
CA ARG A 407 -7.52 -2.42 13.39
C ARG A 407 -6.15 -3.07 13.29
N TYR A 408 -6.14 -4.31 12.82
CA TYR A 408 -4.96 -5.17 12.86
C TYR A 408 -4.61 -5.72 11.47
N ILE A 409 -3.36 -6.13 11.31
CA ILE A 409 -2.93 -7.06 10.27
C ILE A 409 -2.67 -8.40 10.94
N ALA A 410 -3.30 -9.46 10.46
CA ALA A 410 -3.05 -10.82 10.93
C ALA A 410 -2.32 -11.59 9.84
N VAL A 411 -1.15 -12.15 10.16
CA VAL A 411 -0.29 -12.84 9.18
C VAL A 411 -0.03 -14.28 9.57
N SER A 412 -0.04 -15.19 8.59
CA SER A 412 0.45 -16.55 8.76
C SER A 412 1.98 -16.58 8.74
N GLY A 413 2.60 -17.33 9.66
CA GLY A 413 4.04 -17.56 9.67
C GLY A 413 4.74 -17.06 10.95
N ARG A 414 6.07 -17.04 10.90
CA ARG A 414 6.94 -16.61 12.01
C ARG A 414 7.59 -15.26 11.68
N GLY A 415 7.88 -14.46 12.70
CA GLY A 415 8.52 -13.15 12.57
C GLY A 415 7.56 -11.97 12.43
N LEU A 416 8.13 -10.77 12.21
CA LEU A 416 7.38 -9.51 12.04
C LEU A 416 6.69 -9.43 10.66
N PRO A 417 5.59 -8.69 10.52
CA PRO A 417 4.78 -8.65 9.30
C PRO A 417 5.36 -7.73 8.20
N VAL A 418 6.67 -7.46 8.20
CA VAL A 418 7.30 -6.45 7.32
C VAL A 418 7.09 -6.77 5.84
N VAL A 419 7.38 -8.02 5.42
CA VAL A 419 7.21 -8.45 4.02
C VAL A 419 5.73 -8.41 3.62
N SER A 420 4.83 -8.85 4.50
CA SER A 420 3.38 -8.77 4.26
C SER A 420 2.91 -7.33 4.08
N LEU A 421 3.44 -6.39 4.88
CA LEU A 421 3.09 -4.98 4.76
C LEU A 421 3.62 -4.35 3.46
N VAL A 422 4.81 -4.77 2.99
CA VAL A 422 5.33 -4.35 1.67
C VAL A 422 4.43 -4.86 0.55
N ASP A 423 4.02 -6.14 0.59
CA ASP A 423 3.09 -6.71 -0.38
C ASP A 423 1.74 -5.96 -0.36
N VAL A 424 1.19 -5.68 0.82
CA VAL A 424 -0.04 -4.87 0.97
C VAL A 424 0.13 -3.47 0.38
N THR A 425 1.23 -2.79 0.68
CA THR A 425 1.51 -1.44 0.18
C THR A 425 1.62 -1.41 -1.34
N MET A 426 2.30 -2.40 -1.93
CA MET A 426 2.36 -2.55 -3.39
C MET A 426 0.99 -2.83 -3.99
N LEU A 427 0.15 -3.62 -3.32
CA LEU A 427 -1.19 -3.95 -3.78
C LEU A 427 -2.09 -2.70 -3.81
N ILE A 428 -2.03 -1.87 -2.75
CA ILE A 428 -2.76 -0.59 -2.66
C ILE A 428 -2.23 0.42 -3.69
N GLY A 429 -0.91 0.48 -3.89
CA GLY A 429 -0.27 1.43 -4.81
C GLY A 429 -0.31 1.05 -6.30
N GLY A 430 -1.01 -0.02 -6.70
CA GLY A 430 -1.07 -0.46 -8.11
C GLY A 430 0.21 -1.15 -8.61
N GLY A 431 1.08 -1.60 -7.70
CA GLY A 431 2.37 -2.23 -7.96
C GLY A 431 3.52 -1.24 -8.19
N LEU A 432 4.72 -1.75 -8.51
CA LEU A 432 5.92 -0.94 -8.70
C LEU A 432 5.73 0.20 -9.72
N LYS A 433 4.97 -0.04 -10.80
CA LYS A 433 4.68 1.00 -11.81
C LYS A 433 3.80 2.13 -11.27
N GLY A 434 2.87 1.87 -10.34
CA GLY A 434 2.05 2.92 -9.74
C GLY A 434 2.80 3.73 -8.67
N ILE A 435 3.78 3.10 -8.00
CA ILE A 435 4.66 3.78 -7.02
C ILE A 435 5.73 4.63 -7.71
N LEU A 436 6.26 4.17 -8.85
CA LEU A 436 7.35 4.83 -9.60
C LEU A 436 6.88 5.91 -10.59
N ARG A 437 5.58 6.01 -10.90
CA ARG A 437 5.03 7.02 -11.81
C ARG A 437 4.75 8.37 -11.10
N ARG A 438 5.50 8.63 -10.04
CA ARG A 438 5.43 9.83 -9.19
C ARG A 438 6.36 10.92 -9.69
#